data_AF-A0A8T5TAA8-F1
#
_entry.id   AF-A0A8T5TAA8-F1
#
_cell.length_a   1.000
_cell.length_b   1.000
_cell.length_c   1.000
_cell.angle_alpha   90.00
_cell.angle_beta   90.00
_cell.angle_gamma   90.00
#
_symmetry.space_group_name_H-M   'P 1'
#
loop_
_entity.id
_entity.type
_entity.pdbx_description
1 polymer ?
#
loop_
_entity_poly.entity_id
_entity_poly.type
_entity_poly.pdbx_seq_one_letter_code
_entity_poly.pdbx_strand_id
1 'polypeptide(L)'
;MSKHVISISLGSSARDYKREYQLGNETILAERIGTNGDMKKYNELMLEYDGKIDAFGVGGADMYLRREDKRYEIRDVFKSLIKGVKQTPIVDGGGIKSTLEGGIMQYIEDKLPEEVEEDRSTLNMCAVDRWHMAESAWEFVGKDKKMITFGDLLWGFQLKIALHRMRTVKVMAKILLPIVCKLPFSWLYPTGEKQDIHKPTHVKFFKRAKWIAGDFLFINRNMPHEDMEGKIIVTNTTREHDIKLLKKVGIKYLITSTPIVDGVSFGTNVLEASIVALSGEKGELTREGYEDFLKKFNIEPNIQ
;
A
#
# COMPACT_ATOMS: atom_id res chain seq x y z
N MET A 1 -25.90 8.63 -13.38
CA MET A 1 -25.19 7.92 -14.45
C MET A 1 -24.08 7.13 -13.78
N SER A 2 -23.92 5.84 -14.10
CA SER A 2 -22.86 5.04 -13.49
C SER A 2 -21.49 5.61 -13.87
N LYS A 3 -20.58 5.71 -12.90
CA LYS A 3 -19.17 6.04 -13.15
C LYS A 3 -18.43 4.77 -13.55
N HIS A 4 -17.56 4.85 -14.55
CA HIS A 4 -16.78 3.72 -15.02
C HIS A 4 -15.31 3.91 -14.70
N VAL A 5 -14.74 2.99 -13.92
CA VAL A 5 -13.33 3.00 -13.55
C VAL A 5 -12.66 1.70 -13.95
N ILE A 6 -11.46 1.79 -14.50
CA ILE A 6 -10.69 0.61 -14.92
C ILE A 6 -9.31 0.64 -14.25
N SER A 7 -8.99 -0.44 -13.55
CA SER A 7 -7.64 -0.73 -13.08
C SER A 7 -6.92 -1.61 -14.09
N ILE A 8 -5.95 -1.04 -14.81
CA ILE A 8 -5.03 -1.82 -15.64
C ILE A 8 -3.90 -2.29 -14.72
N SER A 9 -3.58 -3.58 -14.73
CA SER A 9 -2.69 -4.17 -13.74
C SER A 9 -1.59 -5.03 -14.38
N LEU A 10 -0.33 -4.82 -13.97
CA LEU A 10 0.77 -5.74 -14.31
C LEU A 10 0.62 -7.13 -13.65
N GLY A 11 -0.34 -7.30 -12.74
CA GLY A 11 -0.63 -8.58 -12.10
C GLY A 11 -1.30 -9.59 -13.05
N SER A 12 -1.54 -10.79 -12.52
CA SER A 12 -2.19 -11.86 -13.28
C SER A 12 -3.61 -11.49 -13.72
N SER A 13 -3.98 -11.91 -14.92
CA SER A 13 -5.35 -11.81 -15.45
C SER A 13 -6.33 -12.78 -14.80
N ALA A 14 -5.84 -13.77 -14.03
CA ALA A 14 -6.71 -14.68 -13.26
C ALA A 14 -7.50 -13.97 -12.14
N ARG A 15 -7.18 -12.70 -11.85
CA ARG A 15 -7.86 -11.86 -10.85
C ARG A 15 -8.71 -10.77 -11.50
N ASP A 16 -8.99 -10.91 -12.79
CA ASP A 16 -9.77 -9.92 -13.53
C ASP A 16 -11.22 -10.02 -13.12
N TYR A 17 -11.88 -8.87 -13.09
CA TYR A 17 -13.29 -8.78 -12.74
C TYR A 17 -13.89 -7.54 -13.39
N LYS A 18 -15.20 -7.57 -13.56
CA LYS A 18 -16.03 -6.43 -13.91
C LYS A 18 -17.27 -6.50 -13.03
N ARG A 19 -17.50 -5.49 -12.20
CA ARG A 19 -18.63 -5.47 -11.28
C ARG A 19 -19.10 -4.07 -10.98
N GLU A 20 -20.39 -3.96 -10.71
CA GLU A 20 -20.98 -2.75 -10.14
C GLU A 20 -20.94 -2.86 -8.61
N TYR A 21 -20.75 -1.72 -7.94
CA TYR A 21 -20.86 -1.62 -6.50
C TYR A 21 -21.35 -0.21 -6.11
N GLN A 22 -21.90 -0.09 -4.90
CA GLN A 22 -22.31 1.21 -4.37
C GLN A 22 -21.18 1.88 -3.60
N LEU A 23 -20.92 3.15 -3.92
CA LEU A 23 -20.04 4.02 -3.14
C LEU A 23 -20.83 5.24 -2.68
N GLY A 24 -21.35 5.18 -1.46
CA GLY A 24 -22.38 6.10 -0.99
C GLY A 24 -23.69 5.88 -1.77
N ASN A 25 -24.19 6.93 -2.42
CA ASN A 25 -25.42 6.86 -3.24
C ASN A 25 -25.13 6.71 -4.73
N GLU A 26 -23.88 6.49 -5.12
CA GLU A 26 -23.43 6.46 -6.50
C GLU A 26 -23.04 5.05 -6.90
N THR A 27 -23.46 4.65 -8.11
CA THR A 27 -23.10 3.35 -8.69
C THR A 27 -21.80 3.48 -9.47
N ILE A 28 -20.83 2.64 -9.13
CA ILE A 28 -19.53 2.56 -9.80
C ILE A 28 -19.44 1.22 -10.52
N LEU A 29 -19.20 1.24 -11.83
CA LEU A 29 -18.73 0.10 -12.60
C LEU A 29 -17.21 0.03 -12.47
N ALA A 30 -16.71 -0.92 -11.70
CA ALA A 30 -15.29 -1.17 -11.54
C ALA A 30 -14.85 -2.40 -12.34
N GLU A 31 -13.81 -2.21 -13.14
CA GLU A 31 -13.16 -3.27 -13.90
C GLU A 31 -11.68 -3.36 -13.52
N ARG A 32 -11.14 -4.58 -13.46
CA ARG A 32 -9.71 -4.82 -13.35
C ARG A 32 -9.27 -5.73 -14.48
N ILE A 33 -8.26 -5.28 -15.24
CA ILE A 33 -7.70 -5.99 -16.38
C ILE A 33 -6.20 -6.26 -16.13
N GLY A 34 -5.83 -7.53 -16.05
CA GLY A 34 -4.47 -7.98 -15.82
C GLY A 34 -3.71 -8.19 -17.13
N THR A 35 -2.44 -7.80 -17.14
CA THR A 35 -1.56 -7.95 -18.31
C THR A 35 -0.49 -9.01 -18.14
N ASN A 36 -0.47 -9.73 -17.00
CA ASN A 36 0.50 -10.79 -16.70
C ASN A 36 1.96 -10.31 -16.85
N GLY A 37 2.24 -9.07 -16.47
CA GLY A 37 3.56 -8.43 -16.56
C GLY A 37 3.88 -7.82 -17.92
N ASP A 38 3.00 -7.94 -18.93
CA ASP A 38 3.20 -7.32 -20.23
C ASP A 38 2.94 -5.81 -20.14
N MET A 39 4.04 -5.04 -20.15
CA MET A 39 4.01 -3.57 -20.10
C MET A 39 3.52 -2.95 -21.41
N LYS A 40 3.70 -3.62 -22.55
CA LYS A 40 3.24 -3.12 -23.86
C LYS A 40 1.73 -3.22 -23.94
N LYS A 41 1.18 -4.41 -23.62
CA LYS A 41 -0.26 -4.62 -23.51
C LYS A 41 -0.90 -3.68 -22.48
N TYR A 42 -0.21 -3.41 -21.37
CA TYR A 42 -0.65 -2.43 -20.38
C TYR A 42 -0.88 -1.06 -21.01
N ASN A 43 0.11 -0.54 -21.72
CA ASN A 43 -0.01 0.78 -22.34
C ASN A 43 -1.06 0.81 -23.46
N GLU A 44 -1.16 -0.26 -24.26
CA GLU A 44 -2.19 -0.40 -25.29
C GLU A 44 -3.60 -0.27 -24.70
N LEU A 45 -3.88 -0.93 -23.57
CA LEU A 45 -5.16 -0.82 -22.87
C LEU A 45 -5.38 0.59 -22.31
N MET A 46 -4.35 1.21 -21.70
CA MET A 46 -4.45 2.58 -21.21
C MET A 46 -4.82 3.56 -22.34
N LEU A 47 -4.21 3.42 -23.51
CA LEU A 47 -4.51 4.25 -24.69
C LEU A 47 -5.89 3.94 -25.28
N GLU A 48 -6.29 2.68 -25.28
CA GLU A 48 -7.59 2.24 -25.79
C GLU A 48 -8.75 2.87 -25.01
N TYR A 49 -8.63 2.97 -23.68
CA TYR A 49 -9.68 3.46 -22.79
C TYR A 49 -9.57 4.97 -22.47
N ASP A 50 -8.50 5.65 -22.88
CA ASP A 50 -8.33 7.09 -22.66
C ASP A 50 -9.47 7.90 -23.29
N GLY A 51 -10.18 8.67 -22.48
CA GLY A 51 -11.36 9.43 -22.87
C GLY A 51 -12.66 8.62 -22.95
N LYS A 52 -12.65 7.32 -22.64
CA LYS A 52 -13.85 6.45 -22.66
C LYS A 52 -14.39 6.09 -21.27
N ILE A 53 -13.63 6.38 -20.22
CA ILE A 53 -13.95 6.05 -18.82
C ILE A 53 -13.68 7.26 -17.92
N ASP A 54 -14.20 7.24 -16.69
CA ASP A 54 -14.09 8.35 -15.75
C ASP A 54 -12.73 8.42 -15.05
N ALA A 55 -12.08 7.29 -14.76
CA ALA A 55 -10.74 7.27 -14.15
C ALA A 55 -10.00 5.93 -14.33
N PHE A 56 -8.67 6.00 -14.38
CA PHE A 56 -7.78 4.85 -14.36
C PHE A 56 -7.17 4.62 -12.97
N GLY A 57 -7.08 3.33 -12.60
CA GLY A 57 -6.21 2.86 -11.53
C GLY A 57 -4.96 2.17 -12.10
N VAL A 58 -3.77 2.56 -11.63
CA VAL A 58 -2.51 1.89 -11.94
C VAL A 58 -2.33 0.71 -10.98
N GLY A 59 -2.40 -0.51 -11.51
CA GLY A 59 -2.33 -1.75 -10.75
C GLY A 59 -0.99 -2.44 -10.87
N GLY A 60 -0.46 -2.95 -9.75
CA GLY A 60 0.80 -3.72 -9.75
C GLY A 60 2.05 -2.87 -9.97
N ALA A 61 1.93 -1.55 -9.85
CA ALA A 61 2.99 -0.56 -9.83
C ALA A 61 2.49 0.67 -9.05
N ASP A 62 3.41 1.49 -8.53
CA ASP A 62 3.10 2.84 -8.06
C ASP A 62 3.63 3.84 -9.09
N MET A 63 2.91 4.94 -9.30
CA MET A 63 3.42 6.07 -10.08
C MET A 63 4.49 6.82 -9.30
N TYR A 64 4.32 6.92 -7.98
CA TYR A 64 5.20 7.72 -7.13
C TYR A 64 5.68 6.96 -5.90
N LEU A 65 6.98 7.08 -5.61
CA LEU A 65 7.46 6.93 -4.23
C LEU A 65 7.31 8.27 -3.50
N ARG A 66 7.01 8.23 -2.20
CA ARG A 66 6.68 9.42 -1.42
C ARG A 66 7.67 9.64 -0.29
N ARG A 67 7.89 10.92 0.02
CA ARG A 67 8.61 11.35 1.21
C ARG A 67 7.96 12.63 1.68
N GLU A 68 7.15 12.52 2.73
CA GLU A 68 6.18 13.55 3.12
C GLU A 68 5.26 13.82 1.90
N ASP A 69 4.92 15.08 1.65
CA ASP A 69 4.13 15.46 0.48
C ASP A 69 4.92 15.42 -0.85
N LYS A 70 6.22 15.17 -0.80
CA LYS A 70 7.04 15.15 -2.02
C LYS A 70 6.91 13.82 -2.75
N ARG A 71 6.46 13.90 -4.00
CA ARG A 71 6.36 12.78 -4.94
C ARG A 71 7.64 12.62 -5.78
N TYR A 72 8.05 11.38 -5.99
CA TYR A 72 9.16 10.98 -6.84
C TYR A 72 8.64 10.04 -7.91
N GLU A 73 8.58 10.51 -9.15
CA GLU A 73 8.08 9.74 -10.30
C GLU A 73 8.93 8.52 -10.59
N ILE A 74 8.31 7.35 -10.61
CA ILE A 74 8.95 6.12 -11.08
C ILE A 74 9.04 6.18 -12.61
N ARG A 75 10.25 6.43 -13.11
CA ARG A 75 10.53 6.74 -14.53
C ARG A 75 9.87 5.75 -15.49
N ASP A 76 10.00 4.46 -15.23
CA ASP A 76 9.54 3.42 -16.15
C ASP A 76 8.00 3.32 -16.18
N VAL A 77 7.30 3.71 -15.10
CA VAL A 77 5.83 3.79 -15.10
C VAL A 77 5.36 4.90 -16.05
N PHE A 78 5.94 6.10 -15.92
CA PHE A 78 5.62 7.24 -16.79
C PHE A 78 6.04 7.03 -18.25
N LYS A 79 7.20 6.39 -18.47
CA LYS A 79 7.72 6.18 -19.84
C LYS A 79 7.11 4.99 -20.56
N SER A 80 6.61 3.99 -19.83
CA SER A 80 6.21 2.72 -20.44
C SER A 80 4.74 2.37 -20.22
N LEU A 81 4.16 2.65 -19.05
CA LEU A 81 2.81 2.21 -18.73
C LEU A 81 1.75 3.24 -19.11
N ILE A 82 1.95 4.49 -18.71
CA ILE A 82 0.94 5.55 -18.85
C ILE A 82 1.29 6.58 -19.94
N LYS A 83 2.35 6.32 -20.71
CA LYS A 83 2.80 7.21 -21.78
C LYS A 83 1.69 7.40 -22.82
N GLY A 84 1.37 8.66 -23.11
CA GLY A 84 0.45 9.03 -24.18
C GLY A 84 -1.02 9.17 -23.76
N VAL A 85 -1.38 8.76 -22.55
CA VAL A 85 -2.71 9.00 -21.95
C VAL A 85 -2.84 10.48 -21.59
N LYS A 86 -3.94 11.12 -21.98
CA LYS A 86 -4.10 12.59 -21.86
C LYS A 86 -5.45 13.04 -21.32
N GLN A 87 -6.50 12.24 -21.48
CA GLN A 87 -7.88 12.69 -21.23
C GLN A 87 -8.40 12.19 -19.89
N THR A 88 -8.24 10.91 -19.61
CA THR A 88 -8.76 10.26 -18.40
C THR A 88 -7.78 10.44 -17.23
N PRO A 89 -8.27 10.85 -16.04
CA PRO A 89 -7.49 10.91 -14.81
C PRO A 89 -6.81 9.58 -14.48
N ILE A 90 -5.58 9.62 -13.96
CA ILE A 90 -4.80 8.43 -13.59
C ILE A 90 -4.34 8.54 -12.14
N VAL A 91 -4.58 7.48 -11.37
CA VAL A 91 -4.13 7.34 -9.98
C VAL A 91 -3.57 5.94 -9.71
N ASP A 92 -2.85 5.73 -8.62
CA ASP A 92 -2.12 4.48 -8.32
C ASP A 92 -2.47 3.83 -6.96
N GLY A 93 -3.46 4.37 -6.26
CA GLY A 93 -3.84 4.00 -4.89
C GLY A 93 -3.08 4.79 -3.83
N GLY A 94 -2.10 5.61 -4.20
CA GLY A 94 -1.21 6.33 -3.30
C GLY A 94 -1.92 7.31 -2.38
N GLY A 95 -2.98 7.99 -2.87
CA GLY A 95 -3.77 8.91 -2.07
C GLY A 95 -4.53 8.20 -0.95
N ILE A 96 -5.22 7.09 -1.28
CA ILE A 96 -5.95 6.27 -0.30
C ILE A 96 -5.00 5.63 0.70
N LYS A 97 -3.90 5.02 0.24
CA LYS A 97 -2.87 4.44 1.12
C LYS A 97 -2.35 5.49 2.09
N SER A 98 -1.91 6.64 1.58
CA SER A 98 -1.36 7.73 2.40
C SER A 98 -2.34 8.23 3.46
N THR A 99 -3.63 8.28 3.10
CA THR A 99 -4.67 8.79 3.98
C THR A 99 -5.01 7.80 5.08
N LEU A 100 -5.33 6.55 4.73
CA LEU A 100 -5.70 5.51 5.71
C LEU A 100 -4.52 5.11 6.59
N GLU A 101 -3.31 5.04 6.02
CA GLU A 101 -2.12 4.62 6.75
C GLU A 101 -1.53 5.74 7.62
N GLY A 102 -1.80 7.00 7.27
CA GLY A 102 -1.30 8.17 8.02
C GLY A 102 -1.88 8.32 9.42
N GLY A 103 -2.94 7.59 9.77
CA GLY A 103 -3.53 7.55 11.10
C GLY A 103 -3.76 6.13 11.63
N ILE A 104 -3.21 5.10 10.99
CA ILE A 104 -3.57 3.71 11.29
C ILE A 104 -3.16 3.27 12.69
N MET A 105 -2.01 3.73 13.19
CA MET A 105 -1.57 3.42 14.54
C MET A 105 -2.36 4.19 15.58
N GLN A 106 -2.78 5.43 15.29
CA GLN A 106 -3.66 6.21 16.16
C GLN A 106 -5.06 5.57 16.24
N TYR A 107 -5.58 5.09 15.12
CA TYR A 107 -6.80 4.28 15.10
C TYR A 107 -6.66 3.02 15.98
N ILE A 108 -5.49 2.38 15.98
CA ILE A 108 -5.19 1.24 16.85
C ILE A 108 -5.13 1.65 18.33
N GLU A 109 -4.59 2.82 18.68
CA GLU A 109 -4.60 3.33 20.06
C GLU A 109 -6.02 3.41 20.62
N ASP A 110 -6.98 3.82 19.80
CA ASP A 110 -8.39 3.92 20.20
C ASP A 110 -9.07 2.54 20.29
N LYS A 111 -8.76 1.61 19.38
CA LYS A 111 -9.45 0.31 19.26
C LYS A 111 -8.85 -0.80 20.14
N LEU A 112 -7.56 -0.75 20.42
CA LEU A 112 -6.81 -1.80 21.15
C LEU A 112 -5.94 -1.19 22.27
N PRO A 113 -6.51 -0.40 23.20
CA PRO A 113 -5.72 0.33 24.20
C PRO A 113 -4.87 -0.59 25.09
N GLU A 114 -5.40 -1.75 25.49
CA GLU A 114 -4.68 -2.72 26.32
C GLU A 114 -3.41 -3.26 25.62
N GLU A 115 -3.50 -3.55 24.32
CA GLU A 115 -2.35 -4.03 23.55
C GLU A 115 -1.26 -2.97 23.44
N VAL A 116 -1.68 -1.70 23.33
CA VAL A 116 -0.83 -0.54 23.15
C VAL A 116 -0.15 -0.14 24.47
N GLU A 117 -0.83 -0.28 25.59
CA GLU A 117 -0.27 -0.04 26.93
C GLU A 117 0.80 -1.09 27.30
N GLU A 118 0.62 -2.33 26.86
CA GLU A 118 1.56 -3.42 27.15
C GLU A 118 2.94 -3.20 26.49
N ASP A 119 2.98 -2.94 25.18
CA ASP A 119 4.23 -2.72 24.45
C ASP A 119 3.97 -1.98 23.13
N ARG A 120 4.79 -0.97 22.84
CA ARG A 120 4.74 -0.19 21.59
C ARG A 120 5.88 -0.52 20.63
N SER A 121 6.70 -1.54 20.94
CA SER A 121 7.83 -1.95 20.12
C SER A 121 7.38 -2.32 18.71
N THR A 122 7.86 -1.57 17.73
CA THR A 122 7.35 -1.56 16.36
C THR A 122 8.46 -1.85 15.35
N LEU A 123 8.21 -2.74 14.42
CA LEU A 123 9.01 -2.96 13.23
C LEU A 123 8.25 -2.43 12.02
N ASN A 124 8.68 -1.31 11.44
CA ASN A 124 8.17 -0.84 10.17
C ASN A 124 9.11 -1.34 9.05
N MET A 125 8.64 -2.24 8.20
CA MET A 125 9.51 -2.96 7.26
C MET A 125 9.91 -2.16 6.02
N CYS A 126 9.06 -1.27 5.53
CA CYS A 126 9.26 -0.52 4.29
C CYS A 126 8.77 0.93 4.43
N ALA A 127 9.51 1.76 5.17
CA ALA A 127 9.06 3.11 5.51
C ALA A 127 8.91 4.03 4.30
N VAL A 128 9.80 3.96 3.33
CA VAL A 128 9.77 4.87 2.16
C VAL A 128 8.65 4.51 1.19
N ASP A 129 8.36 3.22 1.04
CA ASP A 129 7.22 2.73 0.25
C ASP A 129 5.88 3.12 0.90
N ARG A 130 5.84 3.10 2.25
CA ARG A 130 4.66 3.39 3.07
C ARG A 130 4.90 4.55 4.03
N TRP A 131 5.23 5.71 3.47
CA TRP A 131 5.68 6.88 4.23
C TRP A 131 4.75 7.25 5.39
N HIS A 132 3.46 7.35 5.11
CA HIS A 132 2.47 7.77 6.10
C HIS A 132 2.22 6.72 7.18
N MET A 133 2.32 5.41 6.85
CA MET A 133 2.35 4.34 7.87
C MET A 133 3.55 4.48 8.80
N ALA A 134 4.71 4.84 8.24
CA ALA A 134 5.93 5.07 9.02
C ALA A 134 5.84 6.31 9.90
N GLU A 135 5.17 7.38 9.45
CA GLU A 135 4.86 8.56 10.26
C GLU A 135 3.92 8.21 11.42
N SER A 136 2.81 7.52 11.12
CA SER A 136 1.86 7.05 12.11
C SER A 136 2.55 6.16 13.18
N ALA A 137 3.40 5.23 12.75
CA ALA A 137 4.21 4.39 13.64
C ALA A 137 5.26 5.18 14.44
N TRP A 138 5.86 6.21 13.85
CA TRP A 138 6.82 7.08 14.53
C TRP A 138 6.17 7.88 15.66
N GLU A 139 4.96 8.38 15.44
CA GLU A 139 4.15 9.05 16.45
C GLU A 139 3.72 8.07 17.54
N PHE A 140 3.24 6.89 17.14
CA PHE A 140 2.80 5.82 18.02
C PHE A 140 3.86 5.40 19.04
N VAL A 141 5.13 5.25 18.67
CA VAL A 141 6.18 4.89 19.66
C VAL A 141 6.52 6.02 20.65
N GLY A 142 5.93 7.20 20.50
CA GLY A 142 6.00 8.27 21.49
C GLY A 142 7.43 8.76 21.73
N LYS A 143 7.85 8.93 22.98
CA LYS A 143 9.17 9.50 23.31
C LYS A 143 10.32 8.50 23.18
N ASP A 144 10.07 7.20 23.38
CA ASP A 144 11.14 6.19 23.29
C ASP A 144 11.33 5.71 21.85
N LYS A 145 12.09 6.52 21.10
CA LYS A 145 12.39 6.25 19.70
C LYS A 145 13.22 4.98 19.46
N LYS A 146 13.73 4.30 20.49
CA LYS A 146 14.41 3.00 20.34
C LYS A 146 13.43 1.85 20.14
N MET A 147 12.14 2.04 20.44
CA MET A 147 11.08 1.05 20.27
C MET A 147 10.74 0.80 18.79
N ILE A 148 11.03 1.75 17.89
CA ILE A 148 10.78 1.57 16.45
C ILE A 148 12.04 1.18 15.69
N THR A 149 11.92 0.22 14.79
CA THR A 149 12.93 -0.09 13.77
C THR A 149 12.33 0.13 12.38
N PHE A 150 12.99 0.91 11.54
CA PHE A 150 12.69 1.02 10.11
C PHE A 150 13.61 0.09 9.31
N GLY A 151 12.98 -0.76 8.49
CA GLY A 151 13.57 -1.91 7.81
C GLY A 151 14.13 -1.64 6.42
N ASP A 152 14.01 -0.41 5.92
CA ASP A 152 14.33 -0.05 4.54
C ASP A 152 15.74 -0.47 4.12
N LEU A 153 16.74 -0.22 4.97
CA LEU A 153 18.11 -0.61 4.67
C LEU A 153 18.36 -2.10 4.89
N LEU A 154 17.68 -2.73 5.86
CA LEU A 154 17.81 -4.15 6.18
C LEU A 154 17.35 -5.04 5.02
N TRP A 155 16.14 -4.81 4.52
CA TRP A 155 15.52 -5.67 3.51
C TRP A 155 15.48 -5.04 2.12
N GLY A 156 15.25 -3.72 2.02
CA GLY A 156 15.18 -3.03 0.73
C GLY A 156 16.54 -2.91 0.05
N PHE A 157 17.58 -2.53 0.81
CA PHE A 157 18.95 -2.38 0.30
C PHE A 157 19.90 -3.51 0.73
N GLN A 158 19.44 -4.48 1.52
CA GLN A 158 20.23 -5.62 2.02
C GLN A 158 21.49 -5.20 2.80
N LEU A 159 21.45 -4.04 3.45
CA LEU A 159 22.49 -3.51 4.33
C LEU A 159 22.17 -3.88 5.77
N LYS A 160 23.17 -4.31 6.55
CA LYS A 160 22.98 -4.70 7.97
C LYS A 160 22.83 -3.48 8.91
N ILE A 161 22.12 -2.44 8.48
CA ILE A 161 21.94 -1.17 9.18
C ILE A 161 20.46 -1.02 9.55
N ALA A 162 20.16 -0.95 10.85
CA ALA A 162 18.82 -0.66 11.35
C ALA A 162 18.66 0.84 11.63
N LEU A 163 17.53 1.40 11.24
CA LEU A 163 17.21 2.80 11.47
C LEU A 163 16.18 2.93 12.59
N HIS A 164 16.37 3.88 13.50
CA HIS A 164 15.49 4.10 14.66
C HIS A 164 14.99 5.56 14.75
N ARG A 165 15.19 6.35 13.70
CA ARG A 165 14.79 7.76 13.67
C ARG A 165 14.20 8.11 12.33
N MET A 166 13.00 8.68 12.33
CA MET A 166 12.34 9.16 11.12
C MET A 166 13.19 10.21 10.37
N ARG A 167 13.89 11.08 11.11
CA ARG A 167 14.84 12.04 10.51
C ARG A 167 15.92 11.35 9.64
N THR A 168 16.43 10.20 10.07
CA THR A 168 17.44 9.46 9.32
C THR A 168 16.82 8.85 8.07
N VAL A 169 15.63 8.24 8.18
CA VAL A 169 14.86 7.73 7.02
C VAL A 169 14.64 8.85 6.00
N LYS A 170 14.21 10.04 6.44
CA LYS A 170 14.00 11.22 5.60
C LYS A 170 15.25 11.69 4.85
N VAL A 171 16.41 11.67 5.51
CA VAL A 171 17.69 12.03 4.87
C VAL A 171 18.08 10.97 3.83
N MET A 172 17.98 9.69 4.18
CA MET A 172 18.29 8.60 3.26
C MET A 172 17.36 8.60 2.04
N ALA A 173 16.05 8.76 2.25
CA ALA A 173 15.07 8.88 1.17
C ALA A 173 15.38 10.06 0.23
N LYS A 174 15.79 11.22 0.78
CA LYS A 174 16.17 12.39 -0.02
C LYS A 174 17.33 12.08 -0.99
N ILE A 175 18.28 11.25 -0.56
CA ILE A 175 19.47 10.88 -1.32
C ILE A 175 19.16 9.76 -2.31
N LEU A 176 18.43 8.72 -1.87
CA LEU A 176 18.25 7.48 -2.61
C LEU A 176 17.08 7.55 -3.61
N LEU A 177 15.96 8.18 -3.27
CA LEU A 177 14.77 8.20 -4.14
C LEU A 177 15.02 8.75 -5.56
N PRO A 178 15.80 9.84 -5.77
CA PRO A 178 16.12 10.31 -7.12
C PRO A 178 16.87 9.30 -7.99
N ILE A 179 17.58 8.36 -7.37
CA ILE A 179 18.35 7.30 -8.04
C ILE A 179 17.44 6.09 -8.26
N VAL A 180 16.80 5.62 -7.20
CA VAL A 180 15.91 4.45 -7.17
C VAL A 180 14.80 4.58 -8.21
N CYS A 181 14.15 5.74 -8.30
CA CYS A 181 13.06 5.97 -9.25
C CYS A 181 13.51 5.99 -10.73
N LYS A 182 14.83 5.95 -11.00
CA LYS A 182 15.43 5.86 -12.34
C LYS A 182 16.03 4.48 -12.61
N LEU A 183 15.99 3.54 -11.67
CA LEU A 183 16.42 2.17 -11.88
C LEU A 183 15.40 1.41 -12.75
N PRO A 184 15.79 0.30 -13.38
CA PRO A 184 14.86 -0.54 -14.13
C PRO A 184 13.69 -1.00 -13.26
N PHE A 185 12.48 -0.99 -13.82
CA PHE A 185 11.25 -1.40 -13.13
C PHE A 185 11.35 -2.76 -12.44
N SER A 186 12.02 -3.73 -13.06
CA SER A 186 12.19 -5.09 -12.53
C SER A 186 13.04 -5.18 -11.26
N TRP A 187 13.78 -4.13 -10.91
CA TRP A 187 14.54 -4.06 -9.67
C TRP A 187 13.70 -3.52 -8.51
N LEU A 188 12.72 -2.67 -8.81
CA LEU A 188 11.79 -2.11 -7.82
C LEU A 188 10.66 -3.08 -7.52
N TYR A 189 10.13 -3.71 -8.57
CA TYR A 189 9.00 -4.61 -8.48
C TYR A 189 9.43 -6.03 -8.86
N PRO A 190 9.51 -6.98 -7.89
CA PRO A 190 9.72 -8.37 -8.21
C PRO A 190 8.50 -8.89 -8.97
N THR A 191 8.70 -9.22 -10.26
CA THR A 191 7.65 -9.78 -11.12
C THR A 191 7.63 -11.31 -11.05
N GLY A 192 6.43 -11.89 -11.22
CA GLY A 192 6.22 -13.34 -11.32
C GLY A 192 6.44 -14.12 -10.01
N GLU A 193 6.98 -15.33 -10.14
CA GLU A 193 7.14 -16.35 -9.07
C GLU A 193 8.05 -15.91 -7.90
N LYS A 194 8.77 -14.79 -8.04
CA LYS A 194 9.64 -14.25 -6.97
C LYS A 194 8.87 -13.68 -5.77
N GLN A 195 7.54 -13.53 -5.88
CA GLN A 195 6.66 -13.02 -4.82
C GLN A 195 6.34 -14.09 -3.76
N ASP A 196 6.34 -15.37 -4.11
CA ASP A 196 5.92 -16.47 -3.23
C ASP A 196 7.08 -17.11 -2.43
N ILE A 197 8.27 -16.53 -2.51
CA ILE A 197 9.45 -17.05 -1.81
C ILE A 197 9.42 -16.59 -0.35
N HIS A 198 9.23 -17.52 0.57
CA HIS A 198 9.43 -17.31 2.00
C HIS A 198 10.90 -17.55 2.37
N LYS A 199 11.59 -16.50 2.85
CA LYS A 199 12.99 -16.54 3.26
C LYS A 199 13.22 -15.64 4.48
N PRO A 200 12.99 -16.16 5.70
CA PRO A 200 13.17 -15.38 6.92
C PRO A 200 14.59 -14.82 7.05
N THR A 201 14.69 -13.52 7.33
CA THR A 201 15.98 -12.83 7.52
C THR A 201 15.85 -11.76 8.59
N HIS A 202 16.98 -11.44 9.24
CA HIS A 202 17.05 -10.42 10.29
C HIS A 202 16.05 -10.65 11.46
N VAL A 203 15.78 -11.93 11.75
CA VAL A 203 14.85 -12.46 12.78
C VAL A 203 14.85 -11.69 14.10
N LYS A 204 16.02 -11.24 14.57
CA LYS A 204 16.15 -10.46 15.81
C LYS A 204 15.26 -9.21 15.89
N PHE A 205 14.92 -8.58 14.75
CA PHE A 205 14.04 -7.41 14.75
C PHE A 205 12.56 -7.80 14.84
N PHE A 206 12.17 -8.94 14.25
CA PHE A 206 10.83 -9.52 14.45
C PHE A 206 10.63 -9.92 15.91
N LYS A 207 11.59 -10.62 16.52
CA LYS A 207 11.51 -11.01 17.94
C LYS A 207 11.27 -9.81 18.87
N ARG A 208 11.95 -8.69 18.61
CA ARG A 208 11.88 -7.46 19.43
C ARG A 208 10.61 -6.63 19.26
N ALA A 209 9.83 -6.84 18.20
CA ALA A 209 8.68 -6.00 17.91
C ALA A 209 7.37 -6.74 18.23
N LYS A 210 6.46 -6.10 18.95
CA LYS A 210 5.07 -6.55 19.09
C LYS A 210 4.27 -6.21 17.83
N TRP A 211 4.49 -5.01 17.29
CA TRP A 211 3.79 -4.48 16.11
C TRP A 211 4.67 -4.59 14.88
N ILE A 212 4.16 -5.20 13.81
CA ILE A 212 4.87 -5.35 12.54
C ILE A 212 4.07 -4.63 11.45
N ALA A 213 4.59 -3.50 11.00
CA ALA A 213 3.96 -2.62 10.04
C ALA A 213 4.64 -2.67 8.67
N GLY A 214 3.89 -2.74 7.59
CA GLY A 214 4.45 -2.67 6.23
C GLY A 214 3.61 -3.39 5.18
N ASP A 215 4.21 -3.62 4.00
CA ASP A 215 3.58 -4.38 2.93
C ASP A 215 3.50 -5.87 3.27
N PHE A 216 2.33 -6.48 3.06
CA PHE A 216 2.09 -7.86 3.50
C PHE A 216 3.00 -8.86 2.81
N LEU A 217 3.25 -8.72 1.49
CA LEU A 217 4.14 -9.65 0.78
C LEU A 217 5.56 -9.52 1.32
N PHE A 218 5.98 -8.31 1.66
CA PHE A 218 7.28 -8.04 2.23
C PHE A 218 7.43 -8.60 3.65
N ILE A 219 6.39 -8.48 4.48
CA ILE A 219 6.31 -9.10 5.81
C ILE A 219 6.35 -10.61 5.68
N ASN A 220 5.43 -11.21 4.92
CA ASN A 220 5.27 -12.65 4.76
C ASN A 220 6.54 -13.32 4.23
N ARG A 221 7.27 -12.65 3.33
CA ARG A 221 8.55 -13.13 2.82
C ARG A 221 9.63 -13.26 3.89
N ASN A 222 9.66 -12.37 4.88
CA ASN A 222 10.79 -12.25 5.80
C ASN A 222 10.47 -12.64 7.25
N MET A 223 9.19 -12.77 7.61
CA MET A 223 8.78 -13.08 8.98
C MET A 223 9.17 -14.52 9.37
N PRO A 224 9.80 -14.74 10.52
CA PRO A 224 10.10 -16.08 11.03
C PRO A 224 8.88 -16.68 11.73
N HIS A 225 8.19 -17.65 11.12
CA HIS A 225 6.94 -18.20 11.67
C HIS A 225 7.00 -18.61 13.15
N GLU A 226 8.12 -19.16 13.61
CA GLU A 226 8.31 -19.62 15.01
C GLU A 226 8.36 -18.49 16.06
N ASP A 227 8.63 -17.25 15.64
CA ASP A 227 8.76 -16.11 16.56
C ASP A 227 7.61 -15.10 16.40
N MET A 228 6.49 -15.49 15.80
CA MET A 228 5.40 -14.56 15.45
C MET A 228 4.17 -14.68 16.34
N GLU A 229 4.14 -15.68 17.24
CA GLU A 229 3.05 -15.88 18.18
C GLU A 229 2.79 -14.63 19.04
N GLY A 230 1.53 -14.25 19.19
CA GLY A 230 1.07 -13.10 19.97
C GLY A 230 1.31 -11.73 19.31
N LYS A 231 2.01 -11.67 18.17
CA LYS A 231 2.31 -10.40 17.50
C LYS A 231 1.12 -9.86 16.73
N ILE A 232 1.22 -8.56 16.41
CA ILE A 232 0.18 -7.82 15.68
C ILE A 232 0.76 -7.34 14.35
N ILE A 233 0.05 -7.62 13.26
CA ILE A 233 0.44 -7.19 11.91
C ILE A 233 -0.44 -6.03 11.47
N VAL A 234 0.19 -4.94 11.03
CA VAL A 234 -0.45 -3.75 10.46
C VAL A 234 -0.03 -3.62 9.00
N THR A 235 -0.95 -3.86 8.08
CA THR A 235 -0.59 -4.04 6.67
C THR A 235 -1.66 -3.56 5.70
N ASN A 236 -1.48 -3.81 4.41
CA ASN A 236 -2.40 -3.46 3.34
C ASN A 236 -3.44 -4.54 3.07
N THR A 237 -3.26 -5.32 2.01
CA THR A 237 -4.25 -6.23 1.46
C THR A 237 -3.79 -7.64 1.75
N THR A 238 -4.67 -8.43 2.35
CA THR A 238 -4.49 -9.86 2.56
C THR A 238 -5.59 -10.63 1.86
N ARG A 239 -5.36 -11.92 1.63
CA ARG A 239 -6.35 -12.88 1.11
C ARG A 239 -6.71 -13.90 2.17
N GLU A 240 -7.74 -14.70 1.90
CA GLU A 240 -8.17 -15.75 2.82
C GLU A 240 -7.06 -16.75 3.19
N HIS A 241 -6.20 -17.13 2.24
CA HIS A 241 -5.08 -18.03 2.55
C HIS A 241 -4.02 -17.36 3.43
N ASP A 242 -3.81 -16.05 3.25
CA ASP A 242 -2.90 -15.27 4.11
C ASP A 242 -3.45 -15.25 5.54
N ILE A 243 -4.75 -14.98 5.71
CA ILE A 243 -5.41 -14.99 7.02
C ILE A 243 -5.30 -16.37 7.69
N LYS A 244 -5.51 -17.45 6.93
CA LYS A 244 -5.33 -18.83 7.44
C LYS A 244 -3.90 -19.10 7.89
N LEU A 245 -2.91 -18.62 7.12
CA LEU A 245 -1.49 -18.73 7.50
C LEU A 245 -1.21 -17.95 8.78
N LEU A 246 -1.64 -16.69 8.87
CA LEU A 246 -1.38 -15.85 10.04
C LEU A 246 -2.01 -16.41 11.32
N LYS A 247 -3.23 -16.96 11.22
CA LYS A 247 -3.87 -17.69 12.34
C LYS A 247 -3.04 -18.90 12.77
N LYS A 248 -2.54 -19.70 11.82
CA LYS A 248 -1.68 -20.86 12.11
C LYS A 248 -0.37 -20.46 12.79
N VAL A 249 0.16 -19.30 12.43
CA VAL A 249 1.42 -18.74 12.95
C VAL A 249 1.22 -18.05 14.31
N GLY A 250 -0.03 -17.92 14.79
CA GLY A 250 -0.34 -17.36 16.10
C GLY A 250 -0.39 -15.83 16.14
N ILE A 251 -0.59 -15.16 15.01
CA ILE A 251 -0.83 -13.71 14.97
C ILE A 251 -2.10 -13.39 15.76
N LYS A 252 -1.98 -12.44 16.70
CA LYS A 252 -3.06 -12.06 17.61
C LYS A 252 -4.09 -11.16 16.94
N TYR A 253 -3.61 -10.16 16.20
CA TYR A 253 -4.45 -9.25 15.42
C TYR A 253 -3.83 -8.98 14.04
N LEU A 254 -4.69 -8.89 13.04
CA LEU A 254 -4.39 -8.42 11.70
C LEU A 254 -5.17 -7.12 11.44
N ILE A 255 -4.45 -6.01 11.28
CA ILE A 255 -5.02 -4.72 10.92
C ILE A 255 -4.69 -4.42 9.46
N THR A 256 -5.71 -4.18 8.64
CA THR A 256 -5.55 -3.91 7.20
C THR A 256 -6.02 -2.51 6.83
N SER A 257 -5.18 -1.74 6.14
CA SER A 257 -5.50 -0.43 5.57
C SER A 257 -6.36 -0.52 4.31
N THR A 258 -6.56 -1.71 3.74
CA THR A 258 -7.42 -1.88 2.57
C THR A 258 -8.87 -2.03 3.01
N PRO A 259 -9.75 -1.08 2.65
CA PRO A 259 -11.13 -1.13 3.09
C PRO A 259 -11.95 -2.16 2.32
N ILE A 260 -13.00 -2.64 2.97
CA ILE A 260 -14.06 -3.42 2.35
C ILE A 260 -15.19 -2.45 2.01
N VAL A 261 -15.50 -2.31 0.73
CA VAL A 261 -16.58 -1.46 0.24
C VAL A 261 -17.64 -2.34 -0.40
N ASP A 262 -18.88 -2.22 0.08
CA ASP A 262 -20.01 -3.03 -0.39
C ASP A 262 -19.75 -4.55 -0.28
N GLY A 263 -19.15 -4.97 0.83
CA GLY A 263 -18.76 -6.36 1.06
C GLY A 263 -17.57 -6.84 0.23
N VAL A 264 -16.90 -5.95 -0.54
CA VAL A 264 -15.78 -6.34 -1.39
C VAL A 264 -14.50 -5.57 -1.14
N SER A 265 -13.39 -6.31 -1.04
CA SER A 265 -12.06 -5.72 -1.00
C SER A 265 -11.61 -5.34 -2.41
N PHE A 266 -11.56 -4.05 -2.68
CA PHE A 266 -10.95 -3.48 -3.88
C PHE A 266 -9.49 -3.13 -3.62
N GLY A 267 -8.66 -3.18 -4.66
CA GLY A 267 -7.32 -2.57 -4.57
C GLY A 267 -7.45 -1.06 -4.36
N THR A 268 -6.53 -0.46 -3.60
CA THR A 268 -6.61 0.98 -3.28
C THR A 268 -6.61 1.87 -4.53
N ASN A 269 -5.99 1.45 -5.63
CA ASN A 269 -6.06 2.16 -6.91
C ASN A 269 -7.46 2.21 -7.53
N VAL A 270 -8.29 1.19 -7.33
CA VAL A 270 -9.69 1.17 -7.82
C VAL A 270 -10.54 2.09 -6.97
N LEU A 271 -10.38 2.02 -5.64
CA LEU A 271 -11.10 2.90 -4.73
C LEU A 271 -10.71 4.37 -4.95
N GLU A 272 -9.41 4.65 -5.12
CA GLU A 272 -8.93 6.00 -5.44
C GLU A 272 -9.53 6.49 -6.77
N ALA A 273 -9.47 5.67 -7.82
CA ALA A 273 -10.06 6.01 -9.12
C ALA A 273 -11.57 6.28 -9.01
N SER A 274 -12.27 5.53 -8.15
CA SER A 274 -13.70 5.73 -7.91
C SER A 274 -13.99 7.06 -7.22
N ILE A 275 -13.18 7.43 -6.22
CA ILE A 275 -13.30 8.74 -5.55
C ILE A 275 -12.95 9.88 -6.50
N VAL A 276 -11.92 9.75 -7.33
CA VAL A 276 -11.56 10.74 -8.36
C VAL A 276 -12.68 10.89 -9.41
N ALA A 277 -13.26 9.78 -9.86
CA ALA A 277 -14.38 9.78 -10.80
C ALA A 277 -15.63 10.49 -10.23
N LEU A 278 -15.84 10.39 -8.92
CA LEU A 278 -16.92 11.06 -8.19
C LEU A 278 -16.63 12.53 -7.88
N SER A 279 -15.39 12.89 -7.59
CA SER A 279 -15.02 14.28 -7.30
C SER A 279 -15.02 15.15 -8.57
N GLY A 280 -14.81 14.54 -9.74
CA GLY A 280 -14.64 15.26 -11.00
C GLY A 280 -13.26 15.90 -11.17
N GLU A 281 -12.33 15.59 -10.29
CA GLU A 281 -10.94 16.05 -10.38
C GLU A 281 -10.19 15.37 -11.52
N LYS A 282 -9.14 16.04 -12.01
CA LYS A 282 -8.32 15.53 -13.13
C LYS A 282 -7.16 14.63 -12.70
N GLY A 283 -7.12 14.22 -11.43
CA GLY A 283 -6.07 13.41 -10.85
C GLY A 283 -6.26 13.21 -9.35
N GLU A 284 -5.17 12.81 -8.69
CA GLU A 284 -5.16 12.57 -7.25
C GLU A 284 -5.59 13.80 -6.42
N LEU A 285 -6.49 13.59 -5.45
CA LEU A 285 -6.94 14.63 -4.51
C LEU A 285 -5.86 14.96 -3.46
N THR A 286 -6.09 16.02 -2.69
CA THR A 286 -5.34 16.25 -1.44
C THR A 286 -5.68 15.17 -0.41
N ARG A 287 -4.81 14.98 0.58
CA ARG A 287 -5.08 14.06 1.71
C ARG A 287 -6.39 14.42 2.41
N GLU A 288 -6.61 15.70 2.71
CA GLU A 288 -7.85 16.21 3.29
C GLU A 288 -9.08 15.86 2.42
N GLY A 289 -8.97 16.02 1.10
CA GLY A 289 -10.03 15.63 0.18
C GLY A 289 -10.35 14.14 0.26
N TYR A 290 -9.33 13.27 0.32
CA TYR A 290 -9.57 11.85 0.54
C TYR A 290 -10.16 11.55 1.92
N GLU A 291 -9.72 12.22 2.98
CA GLU A 291 -10.27 12.05 4.33
C GLU A 291 -11.77 12.37 4.36
N ASP A 292 -12.20 13.42 3.68
CA ASP A 292 -13.61 13.80 3.59
C ASP A 292 -14.46 12.72 2.89
N PHE A 293 -13.96 12.16 1.78
CA PHE A 293 -14.64 11.06 1.09
C PHE A 293 -14.67 9.78 1.93
N LEU A 294 -13.55 9.41 2.57
CA LEU A 294 -13.48 8.22 3.42
C LEU A 294 -14.45 8.32 4.60
N LYS A 295 -14.51 9.48 5.27
CA LYS A 295 -15.50 9.75 6.34
C LYS A 295 -16.93 9.69 5.82
N LYS A 296 -17.20 10.35 4.69
CA LYS A 296 -18.53 10.37 4.06
C LYS A 296 -19.05 8.97 3.74
N PHE A 297 -18.16 8.06 3.34
CA PHE A 297 -18.51 6.69 2.97
C PHE A 297 -18.29 5.68 4.10
N ASN A 298 -17.93 6.13 5.31
CA ASN A 298 -17.64 5.29 6.47
C ASN A 298 -16.61 4.20 6.15
N ILE A 299 -15.54 4.59 5.45
CA ILE A 299 -14.45 3.72 5.03
C ILE A 299 -13.34 3.79 6.08
N GLU A 300 -13.17 2.71 6.83
CA GLU A 300 -12.18 2.60 7.90
C GLU A 300 -11.21 1.43 7.67
N PRO A 301 -10.05 1.41 8.35
CA PRO A 301 -9.24 0.21 8.48
C PRO A 301 -10.03 -0.93 9.13
N ASN A 302 -9.62 -2.16 8.86
CA ASN A 302 -10.27 -3.36 9.41
C ASN A 302 -9.35 -4.06 10.42
N ILE A 303 -9.92 -4.60 11.50
CA ILE A 303 -9.24 -5.36 12.55
C ILE A 303 -9.84 -6.76 12.59
N GLN A 304 -8.99 -7.79 12.53
CA GLN A 304 -9.36 -9.21 12.55
C GLN A 304 -8.49 -10.03 13.50
#